data_AF-J9F1H7-F1
#
_entry.id   AF-J9F1H7-F1
#
_cell.length_a   1.000
_cell.length_b   1.000
_cell.length_c   1.000
_cell.angle_alpha   90.00
_cell.angle_beta   90.00
_cell.angle_gamma   90.00
#
_symmetry.space_group_name_H-M   'P 1'
#
loop_
_entity.id
_entity.type
_entity.pdbx_description
1 polymer ?
#
loop_
_entity_poly.entity_id
_entity_poly.type
_entity_poly.pdbx_seq_one_letter_code
_entity_poly.pdbx_strand_id
1 'polypeptide(L)'
;MGMQKLIVPPYWFYCCNVSTAMNVLELFGFDFSNTLTETQKLTKDYERSNLLLITRLVLRIFLDESMHSRHRIINTEIRPLTDLFVILEKVLWHGFRSSVQKTMIALRTPDSELWSCLGKVASVNADMNESYQCIDRLDKITTPLLRIRAFLRLAVMQKKLGIYFENLITSNVFRDFYEPWALIRHDECIGLSGTLMALSVLDCNLTLDRPQLENQPVTVELAAYVCLPSLSNNPNSEKESDTADAKSLELALDQKNYLEQRNNYLESKVAELKTKIEEINLSGLNNISLASAATEDASKLFNDYIAAVEVLKKEKAELAQLASEKEDSIRILRQQLADTKKVNVDLYEKIRIVEGKCRQLEKDMIIANKRYNHDKQQQQQVIDVLNKKNSMREMDLEQEAGTSEMLKKELADKTDEYMLTLSVLEKKQQELAVANDRLGKLQRQISELNEKLKQLPVIKQELEELTASYKYKSEKLEDCEKALEELGGHLSESKLKVVELKEELLPLSEAEWEKDGNVLNCKGCNLQFSMSKRKHHCRNCGSIFCNSCTDARVKLPSSAKPVRVCLHCYNLLRWRHNSSLEENSSLNSF
;
A
#
# COMPACT_ATOMS: atom_id res chain seq x y z
N MET A 1 2.72 10.99 -19.69
CA MET A 1 2.46 11.61 -18.38
C MET A 1 2.22 10.50 -17.37
N GLY A 2 2.76 10.65 -16.16
CA GLY A 2 3.23 9.56 -15.29
C GLY A 2 2.20 8.51 -14.88
N MET A 3 2.56 7.24 -15.05
CA MET A 3 1.98 6.15 -14.26
C MET A 3 2.68 6.14 -12.90
N GLN A 4 1.96 6.60 -11.87
CA GLN A 4 2.34 6.41 -10.48
C GLN A 4 2.49 4.91 -10.21
N LYS A 5 3.67 4.53 -9.72
CA LYS A 5 3.95 3.22 -9.13
C LYS A 5 2.99 2.99 -7.96
N LEU A 6 1.97 2.16 -8.16
CA LEU A 6 1.33 1.47 -7.04
C LEU A 6 2.30 0.38 -6.56
N ILE A 7 2.99 0.68 -5.46
CA ILE A 7 3.76 -0.31 -4.71
C ILE A 7 2.75 -1.12 -3.91
N VAL A 8 2.37 -2.29 -4.42
CA VAL A 8 1.59 -3.28 -3.66
C VAL A 8 2.58 -4.15 -2.86
N PRO A 9 2.38 -4.35 -1.55
CA PRO A 9 3.30 -5.13 -0.72
C PRO A 9 3.31 -6.63 -1.10
N PRO A 10 4.45 -7.33 -0.95
CA PRO A 10 4.67 -8.69 -1.45
C PRO A 10 3.91 -9.83 -0.72
N TYR A 11 2.97 -9.53 0.18
CA TYR A 11 2.27 -10.53 1.00
C TYR A 11 0.97 -11.07 0.37
N TRP A 12 0.54 -10.53 -0.78
CA TRP A 12 -0.73 -10.88 -1.42
C TRP A 12 -0.64 -12.02 -2.46
N PHE A 13 0.55 -12.53 -2.76
CA PHE A 13 0.75 -13.56 -3.79
C PHE A 13 0.63 -15.01 -3.30
N TYR A 14 0.30 -15.25 -2.02
CA TYR A 14 0.22 -16.60 -1.44
C TYR A 14 -1.15 -17.29 -1.53
N CYS A 15 -2.14 -16.69 -2.20
CA CYS A 15 -3.38 -17.39 -2.53
C CYS A 15 -3.24 -18.03 -3.90
N CYS A 16 -3.28 -19.37 -3.94
CA CYS A 16 -3.58 -20.12 -5.14
C CYS A 16 -4.74 -19.44 -5.89
N ASN A 17 -4.44 -18.95 -7.09
CA ASN A 17 -5.43 -18.56 -8.08
C ASN A 17 -6.52 -19.65 -8.11
N VAL A 18 -7.78 -19.18 -8.08
CA VAL A 18 -9.07 -19.93 -8.09
C VAL A 18 -9.84 -19.90 -6.75
N SER A 19 -9.23 -19.87 -5.56
CA SER A 19 -10.04 -19.88 -4.31
C SER A 19 -10.55 -18.51 -3.86
N THR A 20 -9.86 -17.42 -4.21
CA THR A 20 -10.20 -16.07 -3.71
C THR A 20 -11.50 -15.52 -4.31
N ALA A 21 -11.93 -16.03 -5.47
CA ALA A 21 -13.20 -15.64 -6.09
C ALA A 21 -14.44 -16.21 -5.35
N MET A 22 -14.28 -17.30 -4.58
CA MET A 22 -15.39 -17.89 -3.81
C MET A 22 -15.57 -17.27 -2.42
N ASN A 23 -14.55 -16.60 -1.86
CA ASN A 23 -14.63 -16.01 -0.52
C ASN A 23 -15.46 -14.71 -0.45
N VAL A 24 -15.81 -14.09 -1.59
CA VAL A 24 -16.66 -12.89 -1.63
C VAL A 24 -18.13 -13.22 -1.35
N LEU A 25 -18.56 -14.46 -1.60
CA LEU A 25 -19.95 -14.92 -1.36
C LEU A 25 -20.19 -15.41 0.07
N GLU A 26 -19.15 -15.83 0.79
CA GLU A 26 -19.26 -16.19 2.22
C GLU A 26 -19.52 -14.99 3.13
N LEU A 27 -19.19 -13.77 2.69
CA LEU A 27 -19.54 -12.51 3.39
C LEU A 27 -21.05 -12.26 3.46
N PHE A 28 -21.86 -12.92 2.62
CA PHE A 28 -23.32 -12.79 2.58
C PHE A 28 -24.07 -13.91 3.33
N GLY A 29 -23.37 -14.76 4.09
CA GLY A 29 -24.01 -15.74 4.99
C GLY A 29 -24.65 -16.94 4.30
N PHE A 30 -24.25 -17.26 3.07
CA PHE A 30 -24.61 -18.54 2.44
C PHE A 30 -23.63 -19.63 2.89
N ASP A 31 -24.14 -20.55 3.71
CA ASP A 31 -23.42 -21.72 4.19
C ASP A 31 -23.31 -22.75 3.05
N PHE A 32 -22.20 -22.75 2.32
CA PHE A 32 -21.86 -23.80 1.33
C PHE A 32 -21.11 -24.96 1.97
N SER A 33 -21.40 -25.28 3.23
CA SER A 33 -20.95 -26.54 3.81
C SER A 33 -21.67 -27.72 3.14
N ASN A 34 -20.88 -28.61 2.54
CA ASN A 34 -21.13 -30.06 2.38
C ASN A 34 -21.44 -30.67 1.01
N THR A 35 -21.16 -30.03 -0.13
CA THR A 35 -21.10 -30.81 -1.39
C THR A 35 -20.07 -30.26 -2.38
N LEU A 36 -18.83 -30.76 -2.27
CA LEU A 36 -17.86 -30.69 -3.37
C LEU A 36 -18.46 -31.43 -4.57
N THR A 37 -18.47 -30.78 -5.74
CA THR A 37 -18.83 -31.44 -7.00
C THR A 37 -17.86 -32.59 -7.30
N GLU A 38 -18.29 -33.61 -8.04
CA GLU A 38 -17.49 -34.81 -8.32
C GLU A 38 -16.15 -34.49 -9.00
N THR A 39 -16.13 -33.45 -9.85
CA THR A 39 -14.92 -32.92 -10.48
C THR A 39 -13.98 -32.24 -9.47
N GLN A 40 -14.52 -31.46 -8.52
CA GLN A 40 -13.73 -30.84 -7.46
C GLN A 40 -13.13 -31.89 -6.51
N LYS A 41 -13.89 -32.95 -6.18
CA LYS A 41 -13.37 -34.09 -5.39
C LYS A 41 -12.19 -34.73 -6.10
N LEU A 42 -12.34 -35.02 -7.39
CA LEU A 42 -11.29 -35.61 -8.21
C LEU A 42 -10.03 -34.72 -8.28
N THR A 43 -10.18 -33.40 -8.46
CA THR A 43 -9.04 -32.46 -8.44
C THR A 43 -8.33 -32.46 -7.09
N LYS A 44 -9.07 -32.48 -5.98
CA LYS A 44 -8.48 -32.53 -4.63
C LYS A 44 -7.80 -33.86 -4.32
N ASP A 45 -8.32 -34.98 -4.82
CA ASP A 45 -7.67 -36.28 -4.72
C ASP A 45 -6.35 -36.33 -5.53
N TYR A 46 -6.32 -35.69 -6.70
CA TYR A 46 -5.08 -35.53 -7.46
C TYR A 46 -4.08 -34.60 -6.77
N GLU A 47 -4.51 -33.47 -6.21
CA GLU A 47 -3.64 -32.57 -5.43
C GLU A 47 -2.99 -33.32 -4.25
N ARG A 48 -3.79 -34.09 -3.49
CA ARG A 48 -3.32 -34.93 -2.38
C ARG A 48 -2.28 -35.95 -2.83
N SER A 49 -2.61 -36.72 -3.88
CA SER A 49 -1.73 -37.76 -4.43
C SER A 49 -0.42 -37.17 -4.96
N ASN A 50 -0.50 -36.02 -5.64
CA ASN A 50 0.67 -35.32 -6.19
C ASN A 50 1.57 -34.80 -5.08
N LEU A 51 1.03 -34.17 -4.03
CA LEU A 51 1.82 -33.69 -2.90
C LEU A 51 2.57 -34.85 -2.20
N LEU A 52 1.90 -35.97 -1.98
CA LEU A 52 2.54 -37.17 -1.40
C LEU A 52 3.65 -37.72 -2.29
N LEU A 53 3.39 -37.86 -3.60
CA LEU A 53 4.35 -38.37 -4.57
C LEU A 53 5.59 -37.48 -4.62
N ILE A 54 5.38 -36.16 -4.74
CA ILE A 54 6.44 -35.16 -4.81
C ILE A 54 7.27 -35.16 -3.52
N THR A 55 6.63 -35.19 -2.35
CA THR A 55 7.34 -35.23 -1.07
C THR A 55 8.23 -36.47 -0.98
N ARG A 56 7.71 -37.64 -1.35
CA ARG A 56 8.48 -38.89 -1.36
C ARG A 56 9.63 -38.89 -2.37
N LEU A 57 9.41 -38.30 -3.55
CA LEU A 57 10.44 -38.20 -4.60
C LEU A 57 11.60 -37.32 -4.15
N VAL A 58 11.31 -36.10 -3.68
CA VAL A 58 12.33 -35.15 -3.21
C VAL A 58 13.07 -35.73 -1.99
N LEU A 59 12.35 -36.35 -1.07
CA LEU A 59 12.95 -37.03 0.08
C LEU A 59 13.89 -38.15 -0.35
N ARG A 60 13.48 -39.01 -1.29
CA ARG A 60 14.32 -40.10 -1.80
C ARG A 60 15.59 -39.56 -2.46
N ILE A 61 15.45 -38.56 -3.34
CA ILE A 61 16.60 -37.94 -4.04
C ILE A 61 17.54 -37.29 -3.02
N PHE A 62 17.00 -36.58 -2.03
CA PHE A 62 17.80 -36.00 -0.96
C PHE A 62 18.56 -37.06 -0.16
N LEU A 63 17.90 -38.15 0.23
CA LEU A 63 18.54 -39.26 0.95
C LEU A 63 19.62 -39.91 0.08
N ASP A 64 19.33 -40.17 -1.20
CA ASP A 64 20.31 -40.74 -2.14
C ASP A 64 21.53 -39.80 -2.25
N GLU A 65 21.37 -38.51 -2.55
CA GLU A 65 22.48 -37.55 -2.65
C GLU A 65 23.29 -37.43 -1.34
N SER A 66 22.60 -37.44 -0.20
CA SER A 66 23.23 -37.34 1.12
C SER A 66 24.00 -38.59 1.50
N MET A 67 23.52 -39.78 1.09
CA MET A 67 24.20 -41.06 1.34
C MET A 67 25.43 -41.26 0.44
N HIS A 68 25.44 -40.68 -0.76
CA HIS A 68 26.61 -40.71 -1.66
C HIS A 68 27.73 -39.75 -1.22
N SER A 69 27.38 -38.72 -0.46
CA SER A 69 28.33 -37.76 0.10
C SER A 69 29.01 -38.35 1.34
N ARG A 70 30.33 -38.57 1.32
CA ARG A 70 31.10 -39.22 2.41
C ARG A 70 31.05 -38.49 3.76
N HIS A 71 30.57 -37.25 3.80
CA HIS A 71 30.39 -36.47 5.02
C HIS A 71 28.93 -36.63 5.48
N ARG A 72 28.71 -37.45 6.52
CA ARG A 72 27.40 -37.71 7.13
C ARG A 72 26.75 -36.48 7.80
N ILE A 73 27.47 -35.37 7.89
CA ILE A 73 27.01 -34.14 8.52
C ILE A 73 26.71 -33.10 7.44
N ILE A 74 25.44 -32.70 7.34
CA ILE A 74 24.96 -31.69 6.38
C ILE A 74 24.99 -30.33 7.08
N ASN A 75 26.01 -29.54 6.79
CA ASN A 75 26.24 -28.22 7.40
C ASN A 75 25.69 -27.06 6.55
N THR A 76 25.33 -27.31 5.29
CA THR A 76 24.83 -26.31 4.34
C THR A 76 23.54 -26.80 3.73
N GLU A 77 22.52 -25.94 3.66
CA GLU A 77 21.24 -26.28 3.03
C GLU A 77 21.45 -26.65 1.55
N ILE A 78 21.29 -27.93 1.23
CA ILE A 78 21.32 -28.45 -0.15
C ILE A 78 19.93 -28.21 -0.76
N ARG A 79 19.87 -27.92 -2.06
CA ARG A 79 18.62 -27.64 -2.77
C ARG A 79 17.49 -28.66 -2.50
N PRO A 80 17.73 -30.00 -2.47
CA PRO A 80 16.67 -30.97 -2.15
C PRO A 80 16.14 -30.87 -0.72
N LEU A 81 16.98 -30.45 0.24
CA LEU A 81 16.54 -30.24 1.62
C LEU A 81 15.68 -28.98 1.75
N THR A 82 16.07 -27.90 1.07
CA THR A 82 15.26 -26.68 1.01
C THR A 82 13.92 -26.95 0.33
N ASP A 83 13.92 -27.67 -0.79
CA ASP A 83 12.69 -28.03 -1.51
C ASP A 83 11.80 -28.95 -0.67
N LEU A 84 12.38 -29.87 0.11
CA LEU A 84 11.65 -30.68 1.07
C LEU A 84 10.95 -29.83 2.12
N PHE A 85 11.60 -28.81 2.69
CA PHE A 85 10.95 -27.90 3.65
C PHE A 85 9.78 -27.12 3.02
N VAL A 86 9.92 -26.67 1.77
CA VAL A 86 8.83 -25.99 1.05
C VAL A 86 7.64 -26.93 0.83
N ILE A 87 7.90 -28.19 0.49
CA ILE A 87 6.83 -29.17 0.28
C ILE A 87 6.16 -29.53 1.61
N LEU A 88 6.92 -29.72 2.69
CA LEU A 88 6.37 -29.98 4.02
C LEU A 88 5.52 -28.82 4.54
N GLU A 89 5.92 -27.57 4.27
CA GLU A 89 5.11 -26.39 4.53
C GLU A 89 3.78 -26.46 3.74
N LYS A 90 3.81 -26.82 2.46
CA LYS A 90 2.59 -27.01 1.65
C LYS A 90 1.70 -28.15 2.16
N VAL A 91 2.29 -29.23 2.65
CA VAL A 91 1.55 -30.34 3.29
C VAL A 91 0.79 -29.86 4.52
N LEU A 92 1.43 -29.05 5.37
CA LEU A 92 0.78 -28.44 6.55
C LEU A 92 -0.33 -27.45 6.16
N TRP A 93 -0.20 -26.75 5.04
CA TRP A 93 -1.24 -25.82 4.58
C TRP A 93 -2.40 -26.49 3.82
N HIS A 94 -2.22 -27.73 3.34
CA HIS A 94 -3.21 -28.37 2.48
C HIS A 94 -4.50 -28.72 3.23
N GLY A 95 -5.54 -27.92 3.01
CA GLY A 95 -6.86 -28.08 3.61
C GLY A 95 -6.95 -27.56 5.05
N PHE A 96 -6.03 -26.69 5.47
CA PHE A 96 -6.13 -25.98 6.75
C PHE A 96 -7.29 -24.96 6.72
N ARG A 97 -8.16 -25.02 7.72
CA ARG A 97 -9.27 -24.07 7.90
C ARG A 97 -8.78 -22.89 8.74
N SER A 98 -8.64 -21.71 8.13
CA SER A 98 -8.46 -20.50 8.93
C SER A 98 -9.79 -20.12 9.58
N SER A 99 -9.78 -19.95 10.89
CA SER A 99 -10.95 -19.54 11.65
C SER A 99 -11.16 -18.04 11.49
N VAL A 100 -11.66 -17.61 10.32
CA VAL A 100 -12.07 -16.21 10.09
C VAL A 100 -13.32 -15.83 10.93
N GLN A 101 -13.83 -16.73 11.77
CA GLN A 101 -15.01 -16.49 12.59
C GLN A 101 -14.76 -15.52 13.77
N LYS A 102 -15.13 -14.26 13.51
CA LYS A 102 -16.03 -13.43 14.35
C LYS A 102 -15.64 -13.26 15.83
N THR A 103 -14.49 -12.66 16.12
CA THR A 103 -14.34 -11.87 17.36
C THR A 103 -13.80 -10.48 17.04
N MET A 104 -14.58 -9.46 17.41
CA MET A 104 -14.49 -8.06 16.99
C MET A 104 -13.25 -7.29 17.50
N ILE A 105 -12.13 -7.96 17.84
CA ILE A 105 -10.97 -7.30 18.49
C ILE A 105 -9.60 -7.78 17.95
N ALA A 106 -9.47 -8.90 17.24
CA ALA A 106 -8.17 -9.29 16.69
C ALA A 106 -8.28 -10.17 15.44
N LEU A 107 -7.94 -9.60 14.26
CA LEU A 107 -7.59 -10.39 13.08
C LEU A 107 -6.31 -11.17 13.39
N ARG A 108 -6.43 -12.43 13.80
CA ARG A 108 -5.27 -13.33 13.83
C ARG A 108 -4.98 -13.75 12.40
N THR A 109 -3.71 -13.66 12.01
CA THR A 109 -3.26 -14.12 10.70
C THR A 109 -3.29 -15.66 10.65
N PRO A 110 -3.57 -16.30 9.51
CA PRO A 110 -3.71 -17.76 9.42
C PRO A 110 -2.46 -18.51 9.86
N ASP A 111 -1.27 -17.94 9.68
CA ASP A 111 0.02 -18.47 10.15
C ASP A 111 0.12 -18.46 11.69
N SER A 112 -0.49 -17.47 12.35
CA SER A 112 -0.62 -17.45 13.81
C SER A 112 -1.52 -18.56 14.32
N GLU A 113 -2.60 -18.87 13.60
CA GLU A 113 -3.51 -19.97 13.95
C GLU A 113 -2.85 -21.34 13.78
N LEU A 114 -2.14 -21.56 12.67
CA LEU A 114 -1.40 -22.80 12.44
C LEU A 114 -0.32 -22.99 13.52
N TRP A 115 0.44 -21.94 13.86
CA TRP A 115 1.41 -22.00 14.96
C TRP A 115 0.76 -22.31 16.31
N SER A 116 -0.37 -21.67 16.62
CA SER A 116 -1.13 -21.95 17.85
C SER A 116 -1.67 -23.39 17.88
N CYS A 117 -2.08 -23.93 16.73
CA CYS A 117 -2.53 -25.31 16.59
C CYS A 117 -1.40 -26.30 16.85
N LEU A 118 -0.21 -26.06 16.28
CA LEU A 118 1.00 -26.84 16.60
C LEU A 118 1.31 -26.80 18.09
N GLY A 119 1.17 -25.64 18.75
CA GLY A 119 1.36 -25.51 20.19
C GLY A 119 0.38 -26.35 21.03
N LYS A 120 -0.89 -26.44 20.62
CA LYS A 120 -1.89 -27.29 21.28
C LYS A 120 -1.50 -28.76 21.21
N VAL A 121 -1.04 -29.24 20.05
CA VAL A 121 -0.59 -30.63 19.90
C VAL A 121 0.72 -30.88 20.65
N ALA A 122 1.65 -29.92 20.57
CA ALA A 122 2.93 -29.99 21.26
C ALA A 122 2.74 -30.09 22.78
N SER A 123 1.74 -29.42 23.37
CA SER A 123 1.47 -29.50 24.81
C SER A 123 1.16 -30.91 25.33
N VAL A 124 0.74 -31.83 24.46
CA VAL A 124 0.44 -33.23 24.80
C VAL A 124 1.72 -34.09 24.80
N ASN A 125 2.74 -33.71 24.03
CA ASN A 125 3.97 -34.48 23.84
C ASN A 125 5.18 -33.70 24.38
N ALA A 126 5.79 -34.17 25.47
CA ALA A 126 6.90 -33.49 26.15
C ALA A 126 8.04 -33.08 25.18
N ASP A 127 8.52 -34.02 24.36
CA ASP A 127 9.60 -33.78 23.39
C ASP A 127 9.26 -32.68 22.38
N MET A 128 8.04 -32.70 21.85
CA MET A 128 7.58 -31.70 20.88
C MET A 128 7.37 -30.33 21.54
N ASN A 129 6.89 -30.33 22.79
CA ASN A 129 6.72 -29.12 23.60
C ASN A 129 8.06 -28.42 23.86
N GLU A 130 9.13 -29.17 24.15
CA GLU A 130 10.47 -28.60 24.32
C GLU A 130 10.93 -27.89 23.05
N SER A 131 10.82 -28.54 21.88
CA SER A 131 11.17 -27.92 20.59
C SER A 131 10.32 -26.69 20.26
N TYR A 132 9.02 -26.76 20.57
CA TYR A 132 8.09 -25.63 20.37
C TYR A 132 8.47 -24.44 21.26
N GLN A 133 8.70 -24.66 22.56
CA GLN A 133 9.10 -23.62 23.51
C GLN A 133 10.47 -23.03 23.17
N CYS A 134 11.42 -23.85 22.71
CA CYS A 134 12.72 -23.38 22.26
C CYS A 134 12.56 -22.31 21.17
N ILE A 135 11.62 -22.49 20.24
CA ILE A 135 11.42 -21.56 19.12
C ILE A 135 10.56 -20.36 19.54
N ASP A 136 9.55 -20.57 20.39
CA ASP A 136 8.71 -19.48 20.87
C ASP A 136 9.50 -18.44 21.68
N ARG A 137 10.58 -18.87 22.34
CA ARG A 137 11.53 -18.02 23.09
C ARG A 137 12.61 -17.35 22.20
N LEU A 138 12.66 -17.62 20.90
CA LEU A 138 13.64 -16.99 20.00
C LEU A 138 13.20 -15.57 19.61
N ASP A 139 13.77 -14.56 20.25
CA ASP A 139 13.49 -13.14 19.98
C ASP A 139 13.83 -12.71 18.53
N LYS A 140 14.75 -13.44 17.87
CA LYS A 140 15.15 -13.16 16.48
C LYS A 140 14.07 -13.52 15.44
N ILE A 141 13.10 -14.36 15.79
CA ILE A 141 12.09 -14.91 14.88
C ILE A 141 10.70 -14.41 15.28
N THR A 142 10.31 -13.28 14.68
CA THR A 142 9.11 -12.55 15.08
C THR A 142 7.82 -13.01 14.40
N THR A 143 7.89 -13.56 13.18
CA THR A 143 6.69 -13.95 12.43
C THR A 143 6.31 -15.43 12.67
N PRO A 144 5.01 -15.76 12.81
CA PRO A 144 4.56 -17.15 12.99
C PRO A 144 5.00 -18.09 11.87
N LEU A 145 5.00 -17.62 10.62
CA LEU A 145 5.51 -18.39 9.48
C LEU A 145 6.99 -18.77 9.63
N LEU A 146 7.85 -17.84 10.08
CA LEU A 146 9.26 -18.14 10.29
C LEU A 146 9.45 -19.09 11.49
N ARG A 147 8.58 -19.04 12.50
CA ARG A 147 8.56 -20.00 13.61
C ARG A 147 8.23 -21.42 13.14
N ILE A 148 7.26 -21.57 12.23
CA ILE A 148 6.93 -22.87 11.61
C ILE A 148 8.14 -23.40 10.82
N ARG A 149 8.78 -22.55 10.00
CA ARG A 149 9.97 -22.91 9.24
C ARG A 149 11.17 -23.30 10.12
N ALA A 150 11.37 -22.59 11.22
CA ALA A 150 12.38 -22.92 12.22
C ALA A 150 12.06 -24.23 12.94
N PHE A 151 10.77 -24.50 13.19
CA PHE A 151 10.31 -25.74 13.84
C PHE A 151 10.58 -26.97 12.99
N LEU A 152 10.31 -26.90 11.70
CA LEU A 152 10.65 -27.98 10.77
C LEU A 152 12.17 -28.25 10.72
N ARG A 153 12.99 -27.20 10.68
CA ARG A 153 14.46 -27.32 10.68
C ARG A 153 14.98 -27.91 11.98
N LEU A 154 14.50 -27.40 13.12
CA LEU A 154 14.86 -27.91 14.44
C LEU A 154 14.48 -29.39 14.59
N ALA A 155 13.29 -29.78 14.11
CA ALA A 155 12.84 -31.16 14.15
C ALA A 155 13.71 -32.11 13.31
N VAL A 156 14.24 -31.64 12.17
CA VAL A 156 15.23 -32.38 11.36
C VAL A 156 16.56 -32.48 12.10
N MET A 157 17.08 -31.38 12.66
CA MET A 157 18.32 -31.38 13.44
C MET A 157 18.25 -32.31 14.66
N GLN A 158 17.08 -32.39 15.31
CA GLN A 158 16.82 -33.29 16.42
C GLN A 158 16.50 -34.73 16.00
N LYS A 159 16.40 -35.02 14.69
CA LYS A 159 16.05 -36.33 14.13
C LYS A 159 14.64 -36.82 14.51
N LYS A 160 13.76 -35.90 14.90
CA LYS A 160 12.40 -36.21 15.40
C LYS A 160 11.28 -35.80 14.44
N LEU A 161 11.60 -35.31 13.23
CA LEU A 161 10.60 -34.84 12.26
C LEU A 161 9.49 -35.87 11.98
N GLY A 162 9.86 -37.14 11.71
CA GLY A 162 8.87 -38.20 11.44
C GLY A 162 7.93 -38.44 12.62
N ILE A 163 8.47 -38.49 13.84
CA ILE A 163 7.71 -38.67 15.09
C ILE A 163 6.78 -37.47 15.33
N TYR A 164 7.24 -36.25 15.07
CA TYR A 164 6.41 -35.05 15.22
C TYR A 164 5.25 -35.05 14.23
N PHE A 165 5.47 -35.43 12.98
CA PHE A 165 4.39 -35.58 11.98
C PHE A 165 3.39 -36.67 12.37
N GLU A 166 3.85 -37.81 12.92
CA GLU A 166 2.96 -38.86 13.42
C GLU A 166 2.08 -38.37 14.58
N ASN A 167 2.66 -37.63 15.52
CA ASN A 167 1.94 -37.01 16.64
C ASN A 167 0.90 -35.98 16.16
N LEU A 168 1.22 -35.21 15.11
CA LEU A 168 0.29 -34.27 14.49
C LEU A 168 -0.90 -35.00 13.84
N ILE A 169 -0.65 -36.03 13.04
CA ILE A 169 -1.68 -36.78 12.32
C ILE A 169 -2.60 -37.55 13.28
N THR A 170 -2.04 -38.10 14.35
CA THR A 170 -2.77 -38.89 15.36
C THR A 170 -3.63 -38.00 16.27
N SER A 171 -3.31 -36.72 16.40
CA SER A 171 -4.03 -35.79 17.28
C SER A 171 -5.40 -35.41 16.75
N ASN A 172 -6.45 -35.76 17.50
CA ASN A 172 -7.83 -35.35 17.20
C ASN A 172 -7.98 -33.82 17.16
N VAL A 173 -7.31 -33.11 18.07
CA VAL A 173 -7.34 -31.64 18.14
C VAL A 173 -6.75 -31.03 16.89
N PHE A 174 -5.71 -31.64 16.31
CA PHE A 174 -5.10 -31.16 15.07
C PHE A 174 -6.07 -31.33 13.90
N ARG A 175 -6.73 -32.51 13.81
CA ARG A 175 -7.67 -32.87 12.74
C ARG A 175 -8.87 -31.92 12.64
N ASP A 176 -9.32 -31.35 13.75
CA ASP A 176 -10.46 -30.41 13.79
C ASP A 176 -10.20 -29.11 13.03
N PHE A 177 -8.94 -28.69 12.89
CA PHE A 177 -8.55 -27.50 12.12
C PHE A 177 -8.40 -27.78 10.61
N TYR A 178 -8.68 -29.00 10.15
CA TYR A 178 -8.53 -29.37 8.74
C TYR A 178 -9.84 -29.84 8.10
N GLU A 179 -10.02 -29.41 6.85
CA GLU A 179 -11.06 -29.86 5.94
C GLU A 179 -11.07 -31.40 5.76
N PRO A 180 -12.24 -32.05 5.59
CA PRO A 180 -12.31 -33.50 5.38
C PRO A 180 -11.47 -34.05 4.23
N TRP A 181 -11.20 -33.24 3.21
CA TRP A 181 -10.38 -33.59 2.04
C TRP A 181 -8.87 -33.31 2.24
N ALA A 182 -8.48 -32.75 3.39
CA ALA A 182 -7.10 -32.42 3.70
C ALA A 182 -6.21 -33.68 3.77
N LEU A 183 -4.98 -33.58 3.25
CA LEU A 183 -3.99 -34.66 3.25
C LEU A 183 -3.74 -35.21 4.67
N ILE A 184 -3.61 -34.34 5.67
CA ILE A 184 -3.34 -34.72 7.07
C ILE A 184 -4.44 -35.61 7.68
N ARG A 185 -5.67 -35.56 7.16
CA ARG A 185 -6.79 -36.38 7.64
C ARG A 185 -6.86 -37.77 7.01
N HIS A 186 -6.12 -38.01 5.93
CA HIS A 186 -6.08 -39.28 5.23
C HIS A 186 -4.94 -40.16 5.74
N ASP A 187 -5.19 -41.47 5.83
CA ASP A 187 -4.23 -42.47 6.31
C ASP A 187 -2.97 -42.55 5.44
N GLU A 188 -3.04 -42.10 4.19
CA GLU A 188 -1.90 -42.00 3.27
C GLU A 188 -0.76 -41.12 3.84
N CYS A 189 -1.11 -40.13 4.68
CA CYS A 189 -0.16 -39.24 5.36
C CYS A 189 0.61 -39.96 6.48
N ILE A 190 0.04 -41.02 7.08
CA ILE A 190 0.75 -41.88 8.03
C ILE A 190 1.92 -42.60 7.32
N GLY A 191 1.73 -43.00 6.07
CA GLY A 191 2.83 -43.52 5.25
C GLY A 191 3.93 -42.48 4.97
N LEU A 192 3.57 -41.18 4.91
CA LEU A 192 4.54 -40.10 4.78
C LEU A 192 5.35 -39.90 6.06
N SER A 193 4.73 -39.90 7.25
CA SER A 193 5.48 -39.79 8.52
C SER A 193 6.49 -40.92 8.69
N GLY A 194 6.11 -42.15 8.33
CA GLY A 194 7.03 -43.31 8.30
C GLY A 194 8.18 -43.14 7.31
N THR A 195 7.95 -42.51 6.14
CA THR A 195 9.03 -42.22 5.19
C THR A 195 9.96 -41.12 5.74
N LEU A 196 9.40 -40.09 6.41
CA LEU A 196 10.17 -39.00 7.03
C LEU A 196 11.05 -39.47 8.18
N MET A 197 10.74 -40.61 8.82
CA MET A 197 11.64 -41.23 9.80
C MET A 197 13.00 -41.62 9.19
N ALA A 198 13.09 -41.85 7.88
CA ALA A 198 14.36 -42.12 7.20
C ALA A 198 15.36 -40.95 7.30
N LEU A 199 14.88 -39.72 7.48
CA LEU A 199 15.72 -38.54 7.70
C LEU A 199 16.50 -38.59 9.02
N SER A 200 16.05 -39.40 10.00
CA SER A 200 16.73 -39.55 11.29
C SER A 200 18.14 -40.13 11.18
N VAL A 201 18.46 -40.79 10.05
CA VAL A 201 19.79 -41.35 9.78
C VAL A 201 20.82 -40.25 9.52
N LEU A 202 20.38 -39.05 9.12
CA LEU A 202 21.27 -37.95 8.73
C LEU A 202 21.54 -36.99 9.91
N ASP A 203 22.78 -36.52 10.01
CA ASP A 203 23.17 -35.48 10.97
C ASP A 203 23.09 -34.10 10.29
N CYS A 204 21.95 -33.42 10.43
CA CYS A 204 21.78 -32.07 9.87
C CYS A 204 22.15 -31.01 10.91
N ASN A 205 23.07 -30.11 10.57
CA ASN A 205 23.42 -28.94 11.37
C ASN A 205 23.00 -27.67 10.62
N LEU A 206 21.72 -27.32 10.75
CA LEU A 206 21.10 -26.21 10.01
C LEU A 206 21.14 -24.92 10.84
N THR A 207 21.41 -23.81 10.19
CA THR A 207 21.37 -22.48 10.80
C THR A 207 19.93 -21.97 10.87
N LEU A 208 19.54 -21.42 12.03
CA LEU A 208 18.20 -20.87 12.29
C LEU A 208 18.20 -19.34 12.17
N ASP A 209 18.96 -18.79 11.21
CA ASP A 209 19.08 -17.35 11.04
C ASP A 209 17.91 -16.79 10.22
N ARG A 210 17.37 -15.66 10.68
CA ARG A 210 16.26 -14.94 10.02
C ARG A 210 16.40 -14.80 8.49
N PRO A 211 17.54 -14.34 7.92
CA PRO A 211 17.67 -14.18 6.47
C PRO A 211 17.51 -15.48 5.69
N GLN A 212 17.95 -16.63 6.23
CA GLN A 212 17.82 -17.91 5.53
C GLN A 212 16.37 -18.41 5.55
N LEU A 213 15.67 -18.21 6.66
CA LEU A 213 14.25 -18.56 6.79
C LEU A 213 13.36 -17.68 5.88
N GLU A 214 13.71 -16.39 5.71
CA GLU A 214 13.03 -15.44 4.81
C GLU A 214 13.32 -15.73 3.34
N ASN A 215 14.55 -16.13 3.00
CA ASN A 215 14.97 -16.41 1.61
C ASN A 215 14.55 -17.79 1.07
N GLN A 216 13.78 -18.57 1.83
CA GLN A 216 13.27 -19.86 1.36
C GLN A 216 12.35 -19.67 0.13
N PRO A 217 12.55 -20.43 -0.97
CA PRO A 217 11.76 -20.29 -2.18
C PRO A 217 10.28 -20.65 -1.95
N VAL A 218 9.39 -19.97 -2.67
CA VAL A 218 7.93 -20.17 -2.57
C VAL A 218 7.46 -21.38 -3.39
N THR A 219 8.20 -21.70 -4.45
CA THR A 219 7.87 -22.73 -5.44
C THR A 219 9.03 -23.70 -5.62
N VAL A 220 8.70 -24.99 -5.78
CA VAL A 220 9.67 -26.04 -6.05
C VAL A 220 9.66 -26.32 -7.55
N GLU A 221 10.84 -26.28 -8.16
CA GLU A 221 11.02 -26.56 -9.57
C GLU A 221 11.13 -28.08 -9.78
N LEU A 222 9.99 -28.72 -10.03
CA LEU A 222 9.88 -30.17 -10.19
C LEU A 222 10.67 -30.73 -11.38
N ALA A 223 11.02 -29.89 -12.36
CA ALA A 223 11.81 -30.27 -13.53
C ALA A 223 13.20 -30.82 -13.14
N ALA A 224 13.75 -30.40 -11.99
CA ALA A 224 15.03 -30.91 -11.48
C ALA A 224 14.94 -32.34 -10.88
N TYR A 225 13.73 -32.78 -10.52
CA TYR A 225 13.49 -34.08 -9.85
C TYR A 225 12.83 -35.09 -10.78
N VAL A 226 12.11 -34.62 -11.81
CA VAL A 226 11.53 -35.44 -12.86
C VAL A 226 12.54 -35.57 -14.00
N CYS A 227 13.53 -36.45 -13.81
CA CYS A 227 14.32 -36.93 -14.95
C CYS A 227 13.41 -37.80 -15.83
N LEU A 228 12.79 -37.18 -16.83
CA LEU A 228 12.31 -37.92 -17.99
C LEU A 228 13.53 -38.54 -18.67
N PRO A 229 13.56 -39.85 -18.97
CA PRO A 229 14.65 -40.49 -19.72
C PRO A 229 14.81 -40.01 -21.17
N SER A 230 14.37 -38.82 -21.52
CA SER A 230 14.38 -38.33 -22.90
C SER A 230 14.46 -36.80 -22.92
N LEU A 231 15.50 -36.32 -23.63
CA LEU A 231 15.81 -34.92 -23.97
C LEU A 231 16.65 -34.16 -22.95
N SER A 232 17.93 -34.55 -22.82
CA SER A 232 18.97 -33.66 -22.30
C SER A 232 19.26 -32.55 -23.32
N ASN A 233 18.67 -31.38 -23.11
CA ASN A 233 19.14 -30.14 -23.72
C ASN A 233 20.43 -29.71 -23.00
N ASN A 234 21.59 -30.07 -23.54
CA ASN A 234 22.84 -29.36 -23.24
C ASN A 234 23.74 -29.37 -24.49
N PRO A 235 24.12 -28.20 -25.05
CA PRO A 235 24.70 -28.10 -26.39
C PRO A 235 26.21 -28.42 -26.45
N ASN A 236 26.71 -29.34 -25.62
CA ASN A 236 28.14 -29.67 -25.56
C ASN A 236 28.46 -31.17 -25.35
N SER A 237 27.53 -32.08 -25.62
CA SER A 237 27.74 -33.54 -25.45
C SER A 237 27.69 -34.35 -26.74
N GLU A 238 28.10 -33.80 -27.88
CA GLU A 238 28.16 -34.50 -29.18
C GLU A 238 29.39 -35.43 -29.36
N LYS A 239 30.07 -35.87 -28.30
CA LYS A 239 31.26 -36.74 -28.47
C LYS A 239 31.33 -38.01 -27.62
N GLU A 240 30.36 -38.29 -26.76
CA GLU A 240 30.41 -39.50 -25.92
C GLU A 240 29.30 -40.53 -26.20
N SER A 241 28.18 -40.15 -26.83
CA SER A 241 27.09 -41.09 -27.18
C SER A 241 27.42 -42.02 -28.36
N ASP A 242 28.23 -41.58 -29.32
CA ASP A 242 28.53 -42.39 -30.51
C ASP A 242 29.49 -43.56 -30.22
N THR A 243 30.19 -43.54 -29.09
CA THR A 243 31.19 -44.58 -28.78
C THR A 243 30.59 -45.83 -28.12
N ALA A 244 29.44 -45.71 -27.44
CA ALA A 244 28.80 -46.83 -26.75
C ALA A 244 27.94 -47.69 -27.69
N ASP A 245 27.23 -47.05 -28.62
CA ASP A 245 26.41 -47.74 -29.62
C ASP A 245 27.27 -48.38 -30.72
N ALA A 246 28.39 -47.74 -31.12
CA ALA A 246 29.34 -48.33 -32.04
C ALA A 246 29.99 -49.62 -31.48
N LYS A 247 30.36 -49.62 -30.19
CA LYS A 247 30.94 -50.81 -29.52
C LYS A 247 29.95 -51.97 -29.40
N SER A 248 28.68 -51.67 -29.12
CA SER A 248 27.64 -52.71 -29.05
C SER A 248 27.32 -53.30 -30.43
N LEU A 249 27.34 -52.47 -31.47
CA LEU A 249 27.12 -52.91 -32.84
C LEU A 249 28.32 -53.71 -33.39
N GLU A 250 29.55 -53.30 -33.07
CA GLU A 250 30.78 -54.03 -33.41
C GLU A 250 30.80 -55.41 -32.74
N LEU A 251 30.45 -55.49 -31.45
CA LEU A 251 30.37 -56.76 -30.72
C LEU A 251 29.29 -57.69 -31.29
N ALA A 252 28.15 -57.15 -31.73
CA ALA A 252 27.07 -57.93 -32.35
C ALA A 252 27.46 -58.43 -33.75
N LEU A 253 28.21 -57.64 -34.52
CA LEU A 253 28.74 -58.03 -35.83
C LEU A 253 29.81 -59.12 -35.71
N ASP A 254 30.70 -59.04 -34.71
CA ASP A 254 31.69 -60.09 -34.43
C ASP A 254 31.03 -61.41 -34.00
N GLN A 255 29.98 -61.34 -33.16
CA GLN A 255 29.21 -62.52 -32.79
C GLN A 255 28.51 -63.17 -33.99
N LYS A 256 27.99 -62.37 -34.92
CA LYS A 256 27.39 -62.88 -36.17
C LYS A 256 28.43 -63.56 -37.06
N ASN A 257 29.58 -62.93 -37.28
CA ASN A 257 30.65 -63.48 -38.10
C ASN A 257 31.18 -64.81 -37.51
N TYR A 258 31.28 -64.92 -36.18
CA TYR A 258 31.68 -66.17 -35.52
C TYR A 258 30.67 -67.31 -35.78
N LEU A 259 29.38 -67.03 -35.70
CA LEU A 259 28.32 -68.02 -35.95
C LEU A 259 28.29 -68.45 -37.42
N GLU A 260 28.48 -67.53 -38.37
CA GLU A 260 28.56 -67.85 -39.80
C GLU A 260 29.78 -68.72 -40.14
N GLN A 261 30.95 -68.42 -39.57
CA GLN A 261 32.14 -69.27 -39.74
C GLN A 261 31.94 -70.67 -39.17
N ARG A 262 31.27 -70.79 -38.02
CA ARG A 262 30.97 -72.08 -37.40
C ARG A 262 29.96 -72.89 -38.20
N ASN A 263 28.96 -72.25 -38.81
CA ASN A 263 28.02 -72.90 -39.72
C ASN A 263 28.72 -73.40 -40.99
N ASN A 264 29.57 -72.58 -41.63
CA ASN A 264 30.33 -73.00 -42.80
C ASN A 264 31.26 -74.19 -42.51
N TYR A 265 31.88 -74.21 -41.32
CA TYR A 265 32.70 -75.34 -40.87
C TYR A 265 31.87 -76.62 -40.68
N LEU A 266 30.68 -76.52 -40.07
CA LEU A 266 29.77 -77.66 -39.89
C LEU A 266 29.26 -78.19 -41.23
N GLU A 267 28.91 -77.32 -42.17
CA GLU A 267 28.47 -77.71 -43.51
C GLU A 267 29.59 -78.43 -44.29
N SER A 268 30.83 -77.94 -44.20
CA SER A 268 31.99 -78.61 -44.77
C SER A 268 32.23 -80.00 -44.15
N LYS A 269 32.06 -80.14 -42.83
CA LYS A 269 32.23 -81.43 -42.16
C LYS A 269 31.12 -82.42 -42.49
N VAL A 270 29.89 -81.94 -42.66
CA VAL A 270 28.77 -82.76 -43.14
C VAL A 270 29.01 -83.23 -44.57
N ALA A 271 29.57 -82.39 -45.45
CA ALA A 271 29.94 -82.78 -46.81
C ALA A 271 31.04 -83.85 -46.82
N GLU A 272 32.10 -83.69 -46.00
CA GLU A 272 33.19 -84.67 -45.86
C GLU A 272 32.71 -86.03 -45.31
N LEU A 273 31.76 -86.01 -44.38
CA LEU A 273 31.17 -87.25 -43.85
C LEU A 273 30.29 -87.95 -44.89
N LYS A 274 29.60 -87.20 -45.74
CA LYS A 274 28.81 -87.76 -46.86
C LYS A 274 29.69 -88.43 -47.91
N THR A 275 30.80 -87.84 -48.31
CA THR A 275 31.73 -88.44 -49.29
C THR A 275 32.38 -89.71 -48.73
N LYS A 276 32.75 -89.74 -47.44
CA LYS A 276 33.26 -90.96 -46.80
C LYS A 276 32.23 -92.10 -46.75
N ILE A 277 30.95 -91.77 -46.59
CA ILE A 277 29.86 -92.78 -46.66
C ILE A 277 29.71 -93.32 -48.09
N GLU A 278 29.86 -92.48 -49.11
CA GLU A 278 29.81 -92.90 -50.52
C GLU A 278 31.02 -93.76 -50.92
N GLU A 279 32.22 -93.45 -50.43
CA GLU A 279 33.44 -94.26 -50.64
C GLU A 279 33.32 -95.67 -50.01
N ILE A 280 32.72 -95.76 -48.83
CA ILE A 280 32.45 -97.04 -48.15
C ILE A 280 31.39 -97.86 -48.91
N ASN A 281 30.40 -97.21 -49.52
CA ASN A 281 29.41 -97.90 -50.35
C ASN A 281 29.98 -98.38 -51.70
N LEU A 282 30.92 -97.64 -52.31
CA LEU A 282 31.56 -98.03 -53.57
C LEU A 282 32.58 -99.17 -53.38
N SER A 283 33.29 -99.19 -52.26
CA SER A 283 34.24 -100.27 -51.91
C SER A 283 33.54 -101.58 -51.52
N GLY A 284 32.28 -101.53 -51.08
CA GLY A 284 31.47 -102.71 -50.77
C GLY A 284 30.97 -103.52 -51.97
N LEU A 285 31.12 -103.03 -53.22
CA LEU A 285 30.56 -103.65 -54.43
C LEU A 285 31.59 -104.32 -55.36
N ASN A 286 32.90 -104.15 -55.13
CA ASN A 286 33.94 -104.61 -56.06
C ASN A 286 34.65 -105.93 -55.71
N ASN A 287 34.17 -106.67 -54.71
CA ASN A 287 34.77 -107.95 -54.31
C ASN A 287 33.85 -109.15 -54.54
N ILE A 288 33.27 -109.31 -55.73
CA ILE A 288 32.73 -110.61 -56.17
C ILE A 288 32.96 -110.77 -57.67
N SER A 289 34.03 -111.50 -58.02
CA SER A 289 34.04 -112.51 -59.09
C SER A 289 35.49 -112.86 -59.44
N LEU A 290 36.02 -113.91 -58.82
CA LEU A 290 37.28 -114.54 -59.23
C LEU A 290 37.01 -115.78 -60.08
N ALA A 291 37.75 -115.80 -61.19
CA ALA A 291 38.04 -116.80 -62.20
C ALA A 291 37.82 -118.29 -61.87
N SER A 292 37.40 -119.02 -62.92
CA SER A 292 37.42 -120.47 -63.04
C SER A 292 38.58 -120.97 -63.92
N ALA A 293 39.19 -122.10 -63.52
CA ALA A 293 39.72 -123.23 -64.31
C ALA A 293 40.98 -123.79 -63.61
N ALA A 294 40.86 -124.93 -62.91
CA ALA A 294 41.21 -126.28 -63.39
C ALA A 294 42.75 -126.46 -63.51
N THR A 295 43.43 -127.46 -62.96
CA THR A 295 43.09 -128.78 -62.38
C THR A 295 44.45 -129.35 -61.91
N GLU A 296 44.51 -130.04 -60.76
CA GLU A 296 45.34 -131.22 -60.45
C GLU A 296 45.49 -131.39 -58.92
N ASP A 297 45.57 -132.66 -58.48
CA ASP A 297 46.02 -133.15 -57.15
C ASP A 297 45.00 -133.37 -56.02
N ALA A 298 44.55 -134.62 -55.89
CA ALA A 298 43.68 -135.14 -54.81
C ALA A 298 44.27 -135.05 -53.37
N SER A 299 45.60 -134.95 -53.22
CA SER A 299 46.25 -134.71 -51.91
C SER A 299 46.39 -133.22 -51.56
N LYS A 300 46.40 -132.34 -52.58
CA LYS A 300 46.21 -130.91 -52.41
C LYS A 300 44.77 -130.63 -52.01
N LEU A 301 43.79 -131.24 -52.70
CA LEU A 301 42.36 -131.13 -52.38
C LEU A 301 42.00 -131.39 -50.91
N PHE A 302 42.64 -132.34 -50.21
CA PHE A 302 42.33 -132.59 -48.80
C PHE A 302 42.96 -131.54 -47.85
N ASN A 303 44.19 -131.09 -48.14
CA ASN A 303 44.82 -129.99 -47.39
C ASN A 303 44.19 -128.63 -47.71
N ASP A 304 43.82 -128.41 -48.97
CA ASP A 304 43.06 -127.27 -49.47
C ASP A 304 41.64 -127.30 -48.89
N TYR A 305 41.04 -128.47 -48.65
CA TYR A 305 39.75 -128.60 -47.96
C TYR A 305 39.87 -128.24 -46.47
N ILE A 306 40.93 -128.67 -45.77
CA ILE A 306 41.17 -128.28 -44.37
C ILE A 306 41.45 -126.78 -44.28
N ALA A 307 42.31 -126.24 -45.16
CA ALA A 307 42.59 -124.81 -45.24
C ALA A 307 41.33 -124.00 -45.60
N ALA A 308 40.50 -124.48 -46.53
CA ALA A 308 39.22 -123.88 -46.87
C ALA A 308 38.25 -123.91 -45.68
N VAL A 309 38.22 -124.99 -44.90
CA VAL A 309 37.39 -125.08 -43.68
C VAL A 309 37.88 -124.11 -42.60
N GLU A 310 39.19 -123.89 -42.45
CA GLU A 310 39.73 -122.89 -41.53
C GLU A 310 39.44 -121.46 -41.99
N VAL A 311 39.57 -121.17 -43.29
CA VAL A 311 39.17 -119.89 -43.89
C VAL A 311 37.67 -119.65 -43.68
N LEU A 312 36.83 -120.64 -43.96
CA LEU A 312 35.38 -120.57 -43.73
C LEU A 312 35.02 -120.40 -42.25
N LYS A 313 35.78 -120.99 -41.32
CA LYS A 313 35.60 -120.75 -39.87
C LYS A 313 35.95 -119.32 -39.48
N LYS A 314 37.02 -118.77 -40.05
CA LYS A 314 37.43 -117.38 -39.82
C LYS A 314 36.40 -116.40 -40.39
N GLU A 315 35.97 -116.61 -41.63
CA GLU A 315 34.89 -115.83 -42.26
C GLU A 315 33.58 -115.93 -41.48
N LYS A 316 33.24 -117.12 -40.95
CA LYS A 316 32.07 -117.29 -40.08
C LYS A 316 32.19 -116.48 -38.78
N ALA A 317 33.38 -116.40 -38.19
CA ALA A 317 33.61 -115.62 -36.98
C ALA A 317 33.53 -114.10 -37.27
N GLU A 318 34.11 -113.64 -38.37
CA GLU A 318 34.02 -112.25 -38.84
C GLU A 318 32.57 -111.85 -39.17
N LEU A 319 31.82 -112.73 -39.85
CA LEU A 319 30.39 -112.53 -40.11
C LEU A 319 29.56 -112.51 -38.81
N ALA A 320 29.89 -113.33 -37.82
CA ALA A 320 29.21 -113.31 -36.52
C ALA A 320 29.49 -112.02 -35.74
N GLN A 321 30.72 -111.50 -35.79
CA GLN A 321 31.06 -110.21 -35.20
C GLN A 321 30.33 -109.05 -35.89
N LEU A 322 30.34 -109.04 -37.23
CA LEU A 322 29.62 -108.04 -38.01
C LEU A 322 28.11 -108.10 -37.74
N ALA A 323 27.54 -109.29 -37.61
CA ALA A 323 26.14 -109.47 -37.24
C ALA A 323 25.83 -108.87 -35.86
N SER A 324 26.69 -109.08 -34.86
CA SER A 324 26.55 -108.47 -33.53
C SER A 324 26.61 -106.94 -33.57
N GLU A 325 27.55 -106.36 -34.32
CA GLU A 325 27.68 -104.90 -34.47
C GLU A 325 26.46 -104.28 -35.17
N LYS A 326 25.90 -104.97 -36.17
CA LYS A 326 24.66 -104.55 -36.82
C LYS A 326 23.47 -104.68 -35.88
N GLU A 327 23.42 -105.71 -35.04
CA GLU A 327 22.36 -105.90 -34.04
C GLU A 327 22.40 -104.79 -32.96
N ASP A 328 23.59 -104.40 -32.51
CA ASP A 328 23.79 -103.25 -31.63
C ASP A 328 23.36 -101.93 -32.29
N SER A 329 23.70 -101.74 -33.57
CA SER A 329 23.28 -100.56 -34.35
C SER A 329 21.75 -100.49 -34.48
N ILE A 330 21.09 -101.62 -34.73
CA ILE A 330 19.62 -101.73 -34.80
C ILE A 330 18.99 -101.39 -33.44
N ARG A 331 19.61 -101.82 -32.32
CA ARG A 331 19.13 -101.49 -30.97
C ARG A 331 19.17 -99.99 -30.71
N ILE A 332 20.26 -99.32 -31.08
CA ILE A 332 20.40 -97.86 -30.93
C ILE A 332 19.37 -97.12 -31.78
N LEU A 333 19.18 -97.53 -33.04
CA LEU A 333 18.18 -96.92 -33.92
C LEU A 333 16.75 -97.11 -33.41
N ARG A 334 16.43 -98.29 -32.85
CA ARG A 334 15.13 -98.52 -32.21
C ARG A 334 14.91 -97.61 -31.00
N GLN A 335 15.94 -97.38 -30.19
CA GLN A 335 15.88 -96.45 -29.06
C GLN A 335 15.67 -95.00 -29.55
N GLN A 336 16.44 -94.54 -30.53
CA GLN A 336 16.28 -93.20 -31.12
C GLN A 336 14.88 -92.99 -31.71
N LEU A 337 14.31 -94.02 -32.33
CA LEU A 337 12.95 -93.98 -32.84
C LEU A 337 11.92 -93.85 -31.71
N ALA A 338 12.11 -94.56 -30.59
CA ALA A 338 11.26 -94.44 -29.41
C ALA A 338 11.33 -93.05 -28.78
N ASP A 339 12.54 -92.49 -28.64
CA ASP A 339 12.75 -91.15 -28.09
C ASP A 339 12.13 -90.07 -29.00
N THR A 340 12.29 -90.20 -30.33
CA THR A 340 11.68 -89.29 -31.30
C THR A 340 10.15 -89.33 -31.23
N LYS A 341 9.56 -90.53 -31.09
CA LYS A 341 8.12 -90.68 -30.90
C LYS A 341 7.64 -90.00 -29.62
N LYS A 342 8.39 -90.14 -28.52
CA LYS A 342 8.08 -89.47 -27.25
C LYS A 342 8.12 -87.94 -27.40
N VAL A 343 9.18 -87.41 -28.01
CA VAL A 343 9.31 -85.96 -28.28
C VAL A 343 8.15 -85.45 -29.12
N ASN A 344 7.72 -86.18 -30.16
CA ASN A 344 6.58 -85.80 -30.97
C ASN A 344 5.28 -85.72 -30.15
N VAL A 345 5.01 -86.72 -29.30
CA VAL A 345 3.82 -86.71 -28.42
C VAL A 345 3.87 -85.52 -27.46
N ASP A 346 5.02 -85.28 -26.82
CA ASP A 346 5.21 -84.15 -25.91
C ASP A 346 5.04 -82.79 -26.63
N LEU A 347 5.48 -82.68 -27.88
CA LEU A 347 5.28 -81.49 -28.71
C LEU A 347 3.80 -81.27 -29.04
N TYR A 348 3.05 -82.32 -29.40
CA TYR A 348 1.62 -82.20 -29.67
C TYR A 348 0.83 -81.74 -28.42
N GLU A 349 1.18 -82.25 -27.24
CA GLU A 349 0.53 -81.82 -25.99
C GLU A 349 0.88 -80.35 -25.67
N LYS A 350 2.13 -79.93 -25.87
CA LYS A 350 2.53 -78.52 -25.71
C LYS A 350 1.80 -77.60 -26.69
N ILE A 351 1.68 -77.98 -27.96
CA ILE A 351 0.94 -77.21 -28.97
C ILE A 351 -0.51 -77.05 -28.52
N ARG A 352 -1.15 -78.12 -28.08
CA ARG A 352 -2.54 -78.10 -27.60
C ARG A 352 -2.73 -77.15 -26.39
N ILE A 353 -1.79 -77.14 -25.44
CA ILE A 353 -1.83 -76.21 -24.30
C ILE A 353 -1.69 -74.75 -24.78
N VAL A 354 -0.77 -74.49 -25.70
CA VAL A 354 -0.56 -73.14 -26.25
C VAL A 354 -1.80 -72.67 -27.02
N GLU A 355 -2.40 -73.51 -27.85
CA GLU A 355 -3.65 -73.20 -28.54
C GLU A 355 -4.78 -72.86 -27.57
N GLY A 356 -4.89 -73.59 -26.45
CA GLY A 356 -5.85 -73.29 -25.39
C GLY A 356 -5.63 -71.91 -24.77
N LYS A 357 -4.37 -71.56 -24.48
CA LYS A 357 -4.00 -70.23 -23.96
C LYS A 357 -4.26 -69.12 -24.97
N CYS A 358 -3.95 -69.32 -26.25
CA CYS A 358 -4.25 -68.36 -27.32
C CYS A 358 -5.74 -68.07 -27.41
N ARG A 359 -6.59 -69.12 -27.41
CA ARG A 359 -8.06 -68.94 -27.42
C ARG A 359 -8.57 -68.19 -26.18
N GLN A 360 -7.95 -68.39 -25.02
CA GLN A 360 -8.34 -67.66 -23.81
C GLN A 360 -7.96 -66.17 -23.93
N LEU A 361 -6.74 -65.87 -24.37
CA LEU A 361 -6.29 -64.49 -24.60
C LEU A 361 -7.14 -63.77 -25.64
N GLU A 362 -7.55 -64.44 -26.71
CA GLU A 362 -8.48 -63.88 -27.70
C GLU A 362 -9.82 -63.47 -27.08
N LYS A 363 -10.40 -64.32 -26.22
CA LYS A 363 -11.65 -63.99 -25.51
C LYS A 363 -11.47 -62.80 -24.57
N ASP A 364 -10.38 -62.79 -23.81
CA ASP A 364 -10.07 -61.71 -22.87
C ASP A 364 -9.86 -60.39 -23.62
N MET A 365 -9.18 -60.41 -24.78
CA MET A 365 -9.00 -59.26 -25.66
C MET A 365 -10.34 -58.73 -26.18
N ILE A 366 -11.27 -59.60 -26.58
CA ILE A 366 -12.61 -59.19 -27.02
C ILE A 366 -13.38 -58.52 -25.87
N ILE A 367 -13.32 -59.06 -24.65
CA ILE A 367 -13.98 -58.48 -23.48
C ILE A 367 -13.37 -57.13 -23.13
N ALA A 368 -12.04 -57.02 -23.13
CA ALA A 368 -11.34 -55.77 -22.88
C ALA A 368 -11.70 -54.69 -23.92
N ASN A 369 -11.75 -55.06 -25.21
CA ASN A 369 -12.13 -54.13 -26.27
C ASN A 369 -13.59 -53.65 -26.14
N LYS A 370 -14.51 -54.52 -25.70
CA LYS A 370 -15.89 -54.11 -25.41
C LYS A 370 -15.96 -53.09 -24.26
N ARG A 371 -15.21 -53.31 -23.18
CA ARG A 371 -15.12 -52.35 -22.06
C ARG A 371 -14.54 -51.01 -22.51
N TYR A 372 -13.42 -51.04 -23.23
CA TYR A 372 -12.79 -49.84 -23.77
C TYR A 372 -13.75 -49.01 -24.64
N ASN A 373 -14.50 -49.64 -25.53
CA ASN A 373 -15.47 -48.93 -26.37
C ASN A 373 -16.63 -48.35 -25.57
N HIS A 374 -17.08 -49.03 -24.51
CA HIS A 374 -18.11 -48.52 -23.61
C HIS A 374 -17.62 -47.28 -22.84
N ASP A 375 -16.43 -47.36 -22.24
CA ASP A 375 -15.83 -46.25 -21.49
C ASP A 375 -15.57 -45.05 -22.40
N LYS A 376 -15.11 -45.29 -23.64
CA LYS A 376 -14.94 -44.25 -24.66
C LYS A 376 -16.26 -43.55 -24.99
N GLN A 377 -17.37 -44.28 -25.11
CA GLN A 377 -18.68 -43.67 -25.35
C GLN A 377 -19.16 -42.84 -24.16
N GLN A 378 -18.96 -43.32 -22.93
CA GLN A 378 -19.30 -42.55 -21.73
C GLN A 378 -18.47 -41.26 -21.64
N GLN A 379 -17.17 -41.33 -21.90
CA GLN A 379 -16.30 -40.15 -21.93
C GLN A 379 -16.75 -39.14 -22.99
N GLN A 380 -17.14 -39.59 -24.18
CA GLN A 380 -17.64 -38.70 -25.22
C GLN A 380 -18.93 -37.99 -24.79
N GLN A 381 -19.86 -38.70 -24.14
CA GLN A 381 -21.10 -38.09 -23.62
C GLN A 381 -20.81 -37.02 -22.56
N VAL A 382 -19.85 -37.26 -21.67
CA VAL A 382 -19.44 -36.27 -20.66
C VAL A 382 -18.84 -35.03 -21.33
N ILE A 383 -17.98 -35.22 -22.33
CA ILE A 383 -17.39 -34.11 -23.10
C ILE A 383 -18.49 -33.27 -23.77
N ASP A 384 -19.49 -33.90 -24.39
CA ASP A 384 -20.59 -33.19 -25.06
C ASP A 384 -21.44 -32.37 -24.06
N VAL A 385 -21.69 -32.91 -22.86
CA VAL A 385 -22.38 -32.20 -21.78
C VAL A 385 -21.54 -31.01 -21.28
N LEU A 386 -20.24 -31.20 -21.09
CA LEU A 386 -19.33 -30.13 -20.66
C LEU A 386 -19.25 -29.00 -21.70
N ASN A 387 -19.18 -29.35 -22.99
CA ASN A 387 -19.17 -28.36 -24.07
C ASN A 387 -20.45 -27.53 -24.10
N LYS A 388 -21.61 -28.17 -23.94
CA LYS A 388 -22.90 -27.45 -23.81
C LYS A 388 -22.92 -26.51 -22.60
N LYS A 389 -22.41 -26.97 -21.46
CA LYS A 389 -22.34 -26.15 -20.24
C LYS A 389 -21.39 -24.97 -20.39
N ASN A 390 -20.25 -25.16 -21.07
CA ASN A 390 -19.30 -24.09 -21.35
C ASN A 390 -19.90 -23.03 -22.28
N SER A 391 -20.58 -23.43 -23.36
CA SER A 391 -21.24 -22.48 -24.26
C SER A 391 -22.31 -21.64 -23.53
N MET A 392 -23.08 -22.26 -22.62
CA MET A 392 -24.04 -21.52 -21.78
C MET A 392 -23.34 -20.54 -20.84
N ARG A 393 -22.22 -20.94 -20.22
CA ARG A 393 -21.42 -20.09 -19.34
C ARG A 393 -20.82 -18.89 -20.09
N GLU A 394 -20.39 -19.08 -21.34
CA GLU A 394 -19.88 -18.00 -22.20
C GLU A 394 -20.98 -16.96 -22.48
N MET A 395 -22.20 -17.40 -22.80
CA MET A 395 -23.35 -16.49 -22.97
C MET A 395 -23.68 -15.71 -21.68
N ASP A 396 -23.66 -16.37 -20.52
CA ASP A 396 -23.90 -15.70 -19.23
C ASP A 396 -22.82 -14.64 -18.94
N LEU A 397 -21.55 -14.95 -19.23
CA LEU A 397 -20.43 -14.02 -19.03
C LEU A 397 -20.52 -12.80 -19.97
N GLU A 398 -20.95 -12.98 -21.22
CA GLU A 398 -21.18 -11.87 -22.15
C GLU A 398 -22.33 -10.96 -21.65
N GLN A 399 -23.39 -11.54 -21.08
CA GLN A 399 -24.49 -10.78 -20.48
C GLN A 399 -24.04 -10.02 -19.22
N GLU A 400 -23.26 -10.65 -18.34
CA GLU A 400 -22.68 -10.00 -17.16
C GLU A 400 -21.71 -8.88 -17.54
N ALA A 401 -20.88 -9.08 -18.57
CA ALA A 401 -19.99 -8.04 -19.10
C ALA A 401 -20.78 -6.84 -19.62
N GLY A 402 -21.85 -7.08 -20.39
CA GLY A 402 -22.73 -6.02 -20.89
C GLY A 402 -23.43 -5.22 -19.79
N THR A 403 -23.91 -5.88 -18.74
CA THR A 403 -24.51 -5.18 -17.59
C THR A 403 -23.48 -4.39 -16.78
N SER A 404 -22.28 -4.94 -16.59
CA SER A 404 -21.16 -4.24 -15.94
C SER A 404 -20.73 -2.98 -16.72
N GLU A 405 -20.68 -3.05 -18.05
CA GLU A 405 -20.38 -1.91 -18.92
C GLU A 405 -21.43 -0.79 -18.77
N MET A 406 -22.72 -1.14 -18.73
CA MET A 406 -23.81 -0.19 -18.49
C MET A 406 -23.69 0.48 -17.12
N LEU A 407 -23.45 -0.30 -16.05
CA LEU A 407 -23.31 0.23 -14.69
C LEU A 407 -22.09 1.16 -14.57
N LYS A 408 -20.97 0.85 -15.24
CA LYS A 408 -19.80 1.74 -15.29
C LYS A 408 -20.13 3.07 -15.95
N LYS A 409 -20.90 3.04 -17.04
CA LYS A 409 -21.33 4.26 -17.74
C LYS A 409 -22.26 5.10 -16.86
N GLU A 410 -23.24 4.48 -16.21
CA GLU A 410 -24.14 5.18 -15.29
C GLU A 410 -23.40 5.78 -14.09
N LEU A 411 -22.40 5.06 -13.55
CA LEU A 411 -21.55 5.57 -12.48
C LEU A 411 -20.70 6.77 -12.94
N ALA A 412 -20.18 6.74 -14.16
CA ALA A 412 -19.44 7.87 -14.74
C ALA A 412 -20.35 9.10 -14.90
N ASP A 413 -21.54 8.93 -15.48
CA ASP A 413 -22.52 10.00 -15.64
C ASP A 413 -22.91 10.62 -14.28
N LYS A 414 -23.12 9.78 -13.26
CA LYS A 414 -23.39 10.25 -11.88
C LYS A 414 -22.21 10.96 -11.25
N THR A 415 -20.99 10.51 -11.52
CA THR A 415 -19.77 11.17 -11.02
C THR A 415 -19.64 12.57 -11.60
N ASP A 416 -19.93 12.74 -12.89
CA ASP A 416 -19.92 14.04 -13.55
C ASP A 416 -21.01 14.98 -12.98
N GLU A 417 -22.21 14.45 -12.71
CA GLU A 417 -23.29 15.19 -12.03
C GLU A 417 -22.87 15.69 -10.64
N TYR A 418 -22.20 14.84 -9.85
CA TYR A 418 -21.67 15.23 -8.54
C TYR A 418 -20.54 16.25 -8.63
N MET A 419 -19.64 16.12 -9.60
CA MET A 419 -18.56 17.09 -9.86
C MET A 419 -19.12 18.48 -10.20
N LEU A 420 -20.15 18.55 -11.05
CA LEU A 420 -20.85 19.80 -11.37
C LEU A 420 -21.49 20.41 -10.11
N THR A 421 -22.15 19.59 -9.31
CA THR A 421 -22.78 20.05 -8.07
C THR A 421 -21.75 20.59 -7.06
N LEU A 422 -20.61 19.91 -6.91
CA LEU A 422 -19.51 20.36 -6.06
C LEU A 422 -18.97 21.71 -6.52
N SER A 423 -18.75 21.90 -7.83
CA SER A 423 -18.31 23.19 -8.37
C SER A 423 -19.30 24.33 -8.08
N VAL A 424 -20.61 24.05 -8.18
CA VAL A 424 -21.65 25.02 -7.82
C VAL A 424 -21.60 25.33 -6.32
N LEU A 425 -21.45 24.33 -5.47
CA LEU A 425 -21.36 24.51 -4.01
C LEU A 425 -20.12 25.31 -3.61
N GLU A 426 -18.96 25.06 -4.22
CA GLU A 426 -17.74 25.85 -4.00
C GLU A 426 -17.95 27.32 -4.35
N LYS A 427 -18.58 27.61 -5.50
CA LYS A 427 -18.92 28.98 -5.88
C LYS A 427 -19.87 29.62 -4.87
N LYS A 428 -20.87 28.89 -4.39
CA LYS A 428 -21.78 29.38 -3.34
C LYS A 428 -21.09 29.62 -2.01
N GLN A 429 -20.11 28.79 -1.65
CA GLN A 429 -19.31 28.99 -0.46
C GLN A 429 -18.46 30.27 -0.55
N GLN A 430 -17.88 30.56 -1.73
CA GLN A 430 -17.16 31.81 -1.98
C GLN A 430 -18.09 33.04 -1.89
N GLU A 431 -19.27 32.99 -2.51
CA GLU A 431 -20.28 34.06 -2.42
C GLU A 431 -20.67 34.32 -0.95
N LEU A 432 -20.85 33.27 -0.16
CA LEU A 432 -21.19 33.35 1.26
C LEU A 432 -20.04 33.94 2.10
N ALA A 433 -18.78 33.60 1.79
CA ALA A 433 -17.61 34.19 2.45
C ALA A 433 -17.53 35.71 2.22
N VAL A 434 -17.78 36.18 0.99
CA VAL A 434 -17.83 37.61 0.66
C VAL A 434 -18.98 38.31 1.40
N ALA A 435 -20.16 37.68 1.45
CA ALA A 435 -21.30 38.22 2.19
C ALA A 435 -20.99 38.35 3.70
N ASN A 436 -20.32 37.36 4.30
CA ASN A 436 -19.91 37.39 5.70
C ASN A 436 -18.87 38.48 6.00
N ASP A 437 -17.88 38.70 5.12
CA ASP A 437 -16.94 39.82 5.29
C ASP A 437 -17.67 41.17 5.26
N ARG A 438 -18.63 41.34 4.34
CA ARG A 438 -19.47 42.54 4.28
C ARG A 438 -20.30 42.71 5.56
N LEU A 439 -20.87 41.63 6.07
CA LEU A 439 -21.64 41.65 7.33
C LEU A 439 -20.73 42.03 8.51
N GLY A 440 -19.52 41.50 8.58
CA GLY A 440 -18.53 41.88 9.59
C GLY A 440 -18.10 43.35 9.51
N LYS A 441 -17.97 43.91 8.29
CA LYS A 441 -17.72 45.35 8.09
C LYS A 441 -18.89 46.20 8.59
N LEU A 442 -20.12 45.83 8.23
CA LEU A 442 -21.32 46.53 8.70
C LEU A 442 -21.46 46.44 10.23
N GLN A 443 -21.16 45.30 10.84
CA GLN A 443 -21.16 45.15 12.30
C GLN A 443 -20.14 46.08 12.97
N ARG A 444 -18.93 46.22 12.43
CA ARG A 444 -17.94 47.18 12.93
C ARG A 444 -18.45 48.63 12.84
N GLN A 445 -19.05 49.00 11.71
CA GLN A 445 -19.66 50.33 11.54
C GLN A 445 -20.79 50.58 12.55
N ILE A 446 -21.64 49.57 12.79
CA ILE A 446 -22.69 49.65 13.81
C ILE A 446 -22.09 49.85 15.21
N SER A 447 -21.02 49.12 15.55
CA SER A 447 -20.33 49.29 16.84
C SER A 447 -19.73 50.69 16.99
N GLU A 448 -19.08 51.23 15.95
CA GLU A 448 -18.54 52.59 15.94
C GLU A 448 -19.63 53.66 16.10
N LEU A 449 -20.75 53.51 15.38
CA LEU A 449 -21.90 54.40 15.51
C LEU A 449 -22.54 54.31 16.89
N ASN A 450 -22.65 53.11 17.47
CA ASN A 450 -23.16 52.92 18.82
C ASN A 450 -22.26 53.58 19.89
N GLU A 451 -20.93 53.51 19.73
CA GLU A 451 -20.00 54.22 20.63
C GLU A 451 -20.17 55.75 20.51
N LYS A 452 -20.28 56.28 19.29
CA LYS A 452 -20.61 57.72 19.09
C LYS A 452 -21.95 58.09 19.74
N LEU A 453 -22.94 57.20 19.65
CA LEU A 453 -24.25 57.41 20.25
C LEU A 453 -24.21 57.41 21.78
N LYS A 454 -23.34 56.61 22.40
CA LYS A 454 -23.08 56.66 23.86
C LYS A 454 -22.39 57.96 24.29
N GLN A 455 -21.60 58.59 23.42
CA GLN A 455 -20.93 59.86 23.73
C GLN A 455 -21.87 61.08 23.65
N LEU A 456 -22.94 61.00 22.85
CA LEU A 456 -23.93 62.08 22.71
C LEU A 456 -24.54 62.59 24.04
N PRO A 457 -25.00 61.74 24.99
CA PRO A 457 -25.54 62.24 26.26
C PRO A 457 -24.50 62.96 27.12
N VAL A 458 -23.23 62.52 27.08
CA VAL A 458 -22.13 63.18 27.80
C VAL A 458 -21.89 64.57 27.22
N ILE A 459 -21.76 64.68 25.90
CA ILE A 459 -21.59 65.96 25.21
C ILE A 459 -22.80 66.87 25.44
N LYS A 460 -24.02 66.31 25.45
CA LYS A 460 -25.23 67.06 25.74
C LYS A 460 -25.21 67.64 27.15
N GLN A 461 -24.78 66.86 28.14
CA GLN A 461 -24.63 67.31 29.53
C GLN A 461 -23.57 68.41 29.64
N GLU A 462 -22.39 68.24 29.03
CA GLU A 462 -21.35 69.27 28.99
C GLU A 462 -21.85 70.58 28.36
N LEU A 463 -22.68 70.49 27.32
CA LEU A 463 -23.26 71.63 26.64
C LEU A 463 -24.32 72.33 27.50
N GLU A 464 -25.13 71.58 28.26
CA GLU A 464 -26.06 72.11 29.25
C GLU A 464 -25.32 72.84 30.39
N GLU A 465 -24.24 72.24 30.92
CA GLU A 465 -23.38 72.85 31.95
C GLU A 465 -22.70 74.13 31.44
N LEU A 466 -22.16 74.10 30.22
CA LEU A 466 -21.53 75.28 29.60
C LEU A 466 -22.56 76.39 29.35
N THR A 467 -23.77 76.04 28.91
CA THR A 467 -24.86 77.01 28.70
C THR A 467 -25.29 77.64 30.03
N ALA A 468 -25.40 76.86 31.10
CA ALA A 468 -25.68 77.38 32.44
C ALA A 468 -24.57 78.33 32.93
N SER A 469 -23.29 77.96 32.71
CA SER A 469 -22.13 78.80 33.05
C SER A 469 -22.12 80.11 32.26
N TYR A 470 -22.44 80.05 30.96
CA TYR A 470 -22.55 81.23 30.11
C TYR A 470 -23.65 82.16 30.59
N LYS A 471 -24.84 81.62 30.89
CA LYS A 471 -25.97 82.40 31.41
C LYS A 471 -25.61 83.10 32.73
N TYR A 472 -25.00 82.38 33.67
CA TYR A 472 -24.54 82.95 34.93
C TYR A 472 -23.53 84.09 34.73
N LYS A 473 -22.55 83.91 33.83
CA LYS A 473 -21.58 84.98 33.51
C LYS A 473 -22.23 86.18 32.83
N SER A 474 -23.22 85.95 31.95
CA SER A 474 -23.97 87.01 31.29
C SER A 474 -24.78 87.84 32.29
N GLU A 475 -25.51 87.18 33.20
CA GLU A 475 -26.25 87.85 34.28
C GLU A 475 -25.30 88.66 35.17
N LYS A 476 -24.14 88.10 35.52
CA LYS A 476 -23.12 88.84 36.28
C LYS A 476 -22.54 90.03 35.52
N LEU A 477 -22.44 89.95 34.20
CA LEU A 477 -21.98 91.08 33.38
C LEU A 477 -23.02 92.20 33.40
N GLU A 478 -24.30 91.86 33.28
CA GLU A 478 -25.41 92.82 33.33
C GLU A 478 -25.53 93.50 34.70
N ASP A 479 -25.33 92.75 35.80
CA ASP A 479 -25.26 93.32 37.16
C ASP A 479 -24.08 94.31 37.29
N CYS A 480 -22.91 93.96 36.75
CA CYS A 480 -21.74 94.84 36.73
C CYS A 480 -21.98 96.10 35.88
N GLU A 481 -22.67 95.98 34.75
CA GLU A 481 -23.04 97.12 33.89
C GLU A 481 -23.98 98.07 34.62
N LYS A 482 -25.02 97.55 35.30
CA LYS A 482 -25.94 98.36 36.12
C LYS A 482 -25.20 99.08 37.25
N ALA A 483 -24.30 98.39 37.95
CA ALA A 483 -23.48 99.00 39.00
C ALA A 483 -22.58 100.13 38.47
N LEU A 484 -22.01 99.96 37.27
CA LEU A 484 -21.22 101.00 36.60
C LEU A 484 -22.09 102.20 36.17
N GLU A 485 -23.31 101.95 35.73
CA GLU A 485 -24.27 103.00 35.37
C GLU A 485 -24.68 103.82 36.61
N GLU A 486 -24.98 103.17 37.74
CA GLU A 486 -25.26 103.83 39.02
C GLU A 486 -24.06 104.68 39.50
N LEU A 487 -22.84 104.14 39.43
CA LEU A 487 -21.60 104.88 39.71
C LEU A 487 -21.43 106.07 38.78
N GLY A 488 -21.71 105.91 37.49
CA GLY A 488 -21.72 106.99 36.51
C GLY A 488 -22.71 108.10 36.84
N GLY A 489 -23.91 107.74 37.30
CA GLY A 489 -24.94 108.66 37.80
C GLY A 489 -24.44 109.47 39.01
N HIS A 490 -23.89 108.80 40.02
CA HIS A 490 -23.37 109.47 41.21
C HIS A 490 -22.19 110.41 40.94
N LEU A 491 -21.28 110.03 40.02
CA LEU A 491 -20.18 110.89 39.60
C LEU A 491 -20.67 112.13 38.83
N SER A 492 -21.70 111.97 38.00
CA SER A 492 -22.32 113.09 37.28
C SER A 492 -22.97 114.09 38.24
N GLU A 493 -23.75 113.61 39.20
CA GLU A 493 -24.42 114.46 40.20
C GLU A 493 -23.40 115.18 41.10
N SER A 494 -22.33 114.49 41.51
CA SER A 494 -21.24 115.08 42.29
C SER A 494 -20.48 116.14 41.50
N LYS A 495 -20.32 115.98 40.18
CA LYS A 495 -19.65 116.96 39.31
C LYS A 495 -20.49 118.23 39.12
N LEU A 496 -21.82 118.12 39.03
CA LEU A 496 -22.73 119.26 38.93
C LEU A 496 -22.66 120.15 40.19
N LYS A 497 -22.70 119.54 41.38
CA LYS A 497 -22.58 120.29 42.66
C LYS A 497 -21.25 121.05 42.78
N VAL A 498 -20.16 120.49 42.23
CA VAL A 498 -18.84 121.14 42.21
C VAL A 498 -18.78 122.31 41.21
N VAL A 499 -19.57 122.28 40.13
CA VAL A 499 -19.65 123.38 39.15
C VAL A 499 -20.48 124.54 39.72
N GLU A 500 -21.61 124.28 40.36
CA GLU A 500 -22.47 125.30 40.99
C GLU A 500 -21.73 126.10 42.07
N LEU A 501 -20.99 125.44 42.97
CA LEU A 501 -20.16 126.10 44.00
C LEU A 501 -19.02 126.96 43.44
N LYS A 502 -18.62 126.76 42.18
CA LYS A 502 -17.53 127.49 41.54
C LYS A 502 -18.01 128.79 40.88
N GLU A 503 -19.30 128.91 40.58
CA GLU A 503 -19.88 130.07 39.89
C GLU A 503 -20.22 131.22 40.85
N GLU A 504 -20.51 130.92 42.13
CA GLU A 504 -20.86 131.91 43.16
C GLU A 504 -19.66 132.65 43.80
N LEU A 505 -18.41 132.21 43.57
CA LEU A 505 -17.24 132.64 44.36
C LEU A 505 -16.12 133.36 43.58
N LEU A 506 -16.41 133.99 42.44
CA LEU A 506 -15.42 134.76 41.66
C LEU A 506 -15.18 136.18 42.22
N PRO A 507 -14.01 136.48 42.82
CA PRO A 507 -13.69 137.82 43.32
C PRO A 507 -13.27 138.76 42.17
N LEU A 508 -13.65 140.03 42.30
CA LEU A 508 -13.30 141.15 41.42
C LEU A 508 -11.78 141.23 41.21
N SER A 509 -11.33 141.03 39.98
CA SER A 509 -9.92 141.09 39.57
C SER A 509 -9.25 142.41 39.99
N GLU A 510 -8.06 142.31 40.58
CA GLU A 510 -7.10 143.40 40.67
C GLU A 510 -6.77 143.86 39.25
N ALA A 511 -7.25 145.06 38.88
CA ALA A 511 -7.07 145.58 37.54
C ALA A 511 -5.61 145.95 37.30
N GLU A 512 -4.96 145.24 36.38
CA GLU A 512 -3.62 145.60 35.89
C GLU A 512 -3.72 146.85 35.00
N TRP A 513 -3.03 147.93 35.37
CA TRP A 513 -3.14 149.20 34.64
C TRP A 513 -2.35 149.15 33.34
N GLU A 514 -3.05 149.29 32.23
CA GLU A 514 -2.46 149.25 30.90
C GLU A 514 -1.55 150.47 30.69
N LYS A 515 -0.31 150.23 30.23
CA LYS A 515 0.69 151.29 30.07
C LYS A 515 0.34 152.20 28.88
N ASP A 516 0.34 153.51 29.10
CA ASP A 516 -0.07 154.53 28.13
C ASP A 516 0.64 154.45 26.78
N GLY A 517 1.90 154.05 26.73
CA GLY A 517 2.68 153.97 25.49
C GLY A 517 2.11 152.98 24.46
N ASN A 518 1.36 151.97 24.92
CA ASN A 518 0.92 150.85 24.08
C ASN A 518 -0.50 151.03 23.54
N VAL A 519 -1.23 152.06 23.96
CA VAL A 519 -2.63 152.26 23.57
C VAL A 519 -2.76 153.46 22.65
N LEU A 520 -2.88 153.22 21.34
CA LEU A 520 -3.03 154.28 20.33
C LEU A 520 -4.46 154.81 20.22
N ASN A 521 -5.46 153.99 20.56
CA ASN A 521 -6.88 154.28 20.36
C ASN A 521 -7.67 154.04 21.65
N CYS A 522 -8.74 154.81 21.87
CA CYS A 522 -9.62 154.63 23.03
C CYS A 522 -10.31 153.26 22.98
N LYS A 523 -10.18 152.43 24.02
CA LYS A 523 -10.85 151.11 24.05
C LYS A 523 -12.39 151.15 24.00
N GLY A 524 -13.01 152.32 24.21
CA GLY A 524 -14.46 152.48 24.19
C GLY A 524 -15.01 152.91 22.84
N CYS A 525 -14.41 153.90 22.19
CA CYS A 525 -14.87 154.45 20.92
C CYS A 525 -13.92 154.18 19.74
N ASN A 526 -12.79 153.53 20.00
CA ASN A 526 -11.73 153.18 19.06
C ASN A 526 -11.12 154.34 18.26
N LEU A 527 -11.40 155.59 18.65
CA LEU A 527 -10.78 156.78 18.05
C LEU A 527 -9.34 156.95 18.56
N GLN A 528 -8.42 157.28 17.65
CA GLN A 528 -7.01 157.50 17.97
C GLN A 528 -6.84 158.67 18.94
N PHE A 529 -5.95 158.50 19.92
CA PHE A 529 -5.58 159.56 20.84
C PHE A 529 -4.68 160.59 20.16
N SER A 530 -4.89 161.87 20.47
CA SER A 530 -4.16 163.01 19.91
C SER A 530 -3.94 164.05 21.01
N MET A 531 -3.17 165.11 20.75
CA MET A 531 -2.92 166.15 21.76
C MET A 531 -4.20 166.79 22.33
N SER A 532 -5.29 166.84 21.57
CA SER A 532 -6.61 167.32 22.01
C SER A 532 -7.48 166.24 22.68
N LYS A 533 -7.17 164.95 22.55
CA LYS A 533 -7.89 163.83 23.16
C LYS A 533 -6.94 163.02 24.05
N ARG A 534 -6.97 163.32 25.35
CA ARG A 534 -6.10 162.69 26.35
C ARG A 534 -6.59 161.30 26.80
N LYS A 535 -5.65 160.51 27.30
CA LYS A 535 -5.83 159.13 27.80
C LYS A 535 -6.30 159.13 29.27
N HIS A 536 -7.23 158.24 29.62
CA HIS A 536 -7.75 158.06 30.98
C HIS A 536 -8.02 156.58 31.29
N HIS A 537 -7.52 156.08 32.42
CA HIS A 537 -7.78 154.70 32.85
C HIS A 537 -9.14 154.54 33.51
N CYS A 538 -9.79 153.41 33.24
CA CYS A 538 -10.89 152.89 34.05
C CYS A 538 -10.31 152.33 35.36
N ARG A 539 -10.77 152.82 36.52
CA ARG A 539 -10.27 152.35 37.82
C ARG A 539 -10.73 150.93 38.19
N ASN A 540 -11.67 150.35 37.43
CA ASN A 540 -12.15 148.99 37.67
C ASN A 540 -11.49 147.92 36.78
N CYS A 541 -11.11 148.25 35.55
CA CYS A 541 -10.51 147.27 34.62
C CYS A 541 -9.13 147.67 34.10
N GLY A 542 -8.58 148.82 34.50
CA GLY A 542 -7.21 149.23 34.19
C GLY A 542 -6.97 149.66 32.74
N SER A 543 -7.93 149.48 31.83
CA SER A 543 -7.84 149.85 30.42
C SER A 543 -7.95 151.37 30.17
N ILE A 544 -7.40 151.84 29.04
CA ILE A 544 -7.34 153.28 28.67
C ILE A 544 -8.46 153.71 27.71
N PHE A 545 -9.09 154.84 28.03
CA PHE A 545 -10.23 155.42 27.33
C PHE A 545 -10.09 156.95 27.18
N CYS A 546 -10.89 157.57 26.32
CA CYS A 546 -11.05 159.03 26.26
C CYS A 546 -12.07 159.52 27.32
N ASN A 547 -12.11 160.84 27.53
CA ASN A 547 -12.95 161.44 28.57
C ASN A 547 -14.43 161.05 28.44
N SER A 548 -14.97 161.08 27.22
CA SER A 548 -16.38 160.75 26.95
C SER A 548 -16.73 159.28 27.18
N CYS A 549 -15.78 158.35 27.00
CA CYS A 549 -16.01 156.92 27.26
C CYS A 549 -15.88 156.53 28.73
N THR A 550 -15.49 157.47 29.58
CA THR A 550 -15.27 157.26 31.02
C THR A 550 -15.90 158.38 31.86
N ASP A 551 -17.02 158.94 31.40
CA ASP A 551 -17.62 160.09 32.08
C ASP A 551 -18.26 159.74 33.43
N ALA A 552 -18.68 158.48 33.60
CA ALA A 552 -19.27 157.99 34.84
C ALA A 552 -18.23 157.75 35.95
N ARG A 553 -18.63 158.03 37.20
CA ARG A 553 -17.87 157.69 38.41
C ARG A 553 -18.70 156.78 39.30
N VAL A 554 -18.08 155.72 39.82
CA VAL A 554 -18.70 154.76 40.75
C VAL A 554 -17.79 154.55 41.96
N LYS A 555 -18.37 154.26 43.12
CA LYS A 555 -17.60 153.88 44.30
C LYS A 555 -17.13 152.44 44.13
N LEU A 556 -15.81 152.23 44.12
CA LEU A 556 -15.20 150.90 44.06
C LEU A 556 -14.74 150.48 45.47
N PRO A 557 -14.69 149.18 45.81
CA PRO A 557 -14.11 148.72 47.08
C PRO A 557 -12.69 149.25 47.31
N SER A 558 -11.93 149.44 46.23
CA SER A 558 -10.55 149.95 46.23
C SER A 558 -10.41 151.46 46.43
N SER A 559 -11.50 152.25 46.49
CA SER A 559 -11.42 153.70 46.73
C SER A 559 -12.63 154.28 47.45
N ALA A 560 -12.39 155.03 48.53
CA ALA A 560 -13.45 155.64 49.33
C ALA A 560 -14.24 156.74 48.59
N LYS A 561 -13.69 157.34 47.52
CA LYS A 561 -14.32 158.39 46.71
C LYS A 561 -14.76 157.83 45.34
N PRO A 562 -15.85 158.32 44.73
CA PRO A 562 -16.26 157.88 43.40
C PRO A 562 -15.15 158.07 42.35
N VAL A 563 -14.73 156.96 41.75
CA VAL A 563 -13.65 156.92 40.75
C VAL A 563 -14.21 156.66 39.37
N ARG A 564 -13.48 157.17 38.39
CA ARG A 564 -13.83 157.07 36.97
C ARG A 564 -13.75 155.62 36.48
N VAL A 565 -14.80 155.17 35.81
CA VAL A 565 -14.87 153.85 35.18
C VAL A 565 -15.38 153.96 33.75
N CYS A 566 -15.07 152.97 32.91
CA CYS A 566 -15.68 152.89 31.59
C CYS A 566 -17.16 152.49 31.71
N LEU A 567 -17.94 152.79 30.68
CA LEU A 567 -19.38 152.53 30.67
C LEU A 567 -19.73 151.05 30.91
N HIS A 568 -18.93 150.12 30.36
CA HIS A 568 -19.13 148.69 30.59
C HIS A 568 -18.99 148.31 32.08
N CYS A 569 -17.90 148.75 32.71
CA CYS A 569 -17.70 148.50 34.14
C CYS A 569 -18.77 149.20 35.00
N TYR A 570 -19.21 150.39 34.60
CA TYR A 570 -20.30 151.09 35.29
C TYR A 570 -21.58 150.26 35.29
N ASN A 571 -21.99 149.72 34.13
CA ASN A 571 -23.21 148.92 34.00
C ASN A 571 -23.11 147.58 34.73
N LEU A 572 -21.97 146.89 34.63
CA LEU A 572 -21.75 145.62 35.35
C LEU A 572 -21.86 145.79 36.87
N LEU A 573 -21.20 146.83 37.41
CA LEU A 573 -21.23 147.12 38.84
C LEU A 573 -22.62 147.57 39.32
N ARG A 574 -23.34 148.31 38.47
CA ARG A 574 -24.73 148.69 38.77
C ARG A 574 -25.66 147.49 38.78
N TRP A 575 -25.52 146.56 37.84
CA TRP A 575 -26.35 145.35 37.78
C TRP A 575 -26.16 144.48 39.03
N ARG A 576 -24.90 144.23 39.42
CA ARG A 576 -24.59 143.47 40.65
C ARG A 576 -25.16 144.12 41.92
N HIS A 577 -25.09 145.44 42.05
CA HIS A 577 -25.67 146.13 43.21
C HIS A 577 -27.20 145.97 43.29
N ASN A 578 -27.88 145.83 42.15
CA ASN A 578 -29.33 145.57 42.13
C ASN A 578 -29.65 144.09 42.42
N SER A 579 -28.87 143.14 41.89
CA SER A 579 -29.10 141.70 42.13
C SER A 579 -28.93 141.29 43.60
N SER A 580 -27.97 141.87 44.33
CA SER A 580 -27.79 141.59 45.76
C SER A 580 -28.88 142.17 46.68
N LEU A 581 -29.71 143.10 46.19
CA LEU A 581 -30.89 143.59 46.95
C LEU A 581 -32.10 142.68 46.78
N GLU A 582 -32.22 141.96 45.65
CA GLU A 582 -33.34 141.04 45.41
C GLU A 582 -33.16 139.70 46.15
N GLU A 583 -31.93 139.20 46.30
CA GLU A 583 -31.65 137.94 47.04
C GLU A 583 -31.94 138.02 48.56
N ASN A 584 -31.80 139.20 49.19
CA ASN A 584 -32.11 139.37 50.62
C ASN A 584 -33.61 139.50 50.93
N SER A 585 -34.47 139.65 49.91
CA SER A 585 -35.93 139.68 50.08
C SER A 585 -36.59 138.29 50.00
N SER A 586 -35.87 137.31 49.46
CA SER A 586 -36.35 135.93 49.26
C SER A 586 -36.05 134.97 50.42
N LEU A 587 -35.25 135.41 51.41
CA LEU A 587 -34.82 134.62 52.57
C LEU A 587 -35.66 134.84 53.83
N ASN A 588 -36.70 135.68 53.79
CA ASN A 588 -37.62 135.94 54.92
C ASN A 588 -39.02 135.32 54.73
N SER A 589 -39.16 134.28 53.90
CA SER A 589 -40.44 133.60 53.65
C SER A 589 -40.43 132.08 53.81
N PHE A 590 -39.44 131.50 54.50
CA PHE A 590 -39.49 130.13 55.01
C PHE A 590 -38.80 129.99 56.37
#